data_AF-A0AAD7F8R9-F1
#
_entry.id   AF-A0AAD7F8R9-F1
#
_cell.length_a   1.000
_cell.length_b   1.000
_cell.length_c   1.000
_cell.angle_alpha   90.00
_cell.angle_beta   90.00
_cell.angle_gamma   90.00
#
_symmetry.space_group_name_H-M   'P 1'
#
loop_
_entity.id
_entity.type
_entity.pdbx_description
1 polymer ?
#
loop_
_entity_poly.entity_id
_entity_poly.type
_entity_poly.pdbx_seq_one_letter_code
_entity_poly.pdbx_strand_id
1 'polypeptide(L)' 'FEIGEVLYYFQYQVGEGEPSTLAMVSVFGIPDREILQESFGTVWIARQGEAGIRVIRVQSIQSVVAMIPF' A
#
# COMPACT_ATOMS: atom_id res chain seq x y z
N PHE A 1 -5.20 -0.30 10.92
CA PHE A 1 -4.16 0.32 10.09
C PHE A 1 -3.89 -0.62 8.94
N GLU A 2 -3.69 -0.10 7.74
CA GLU A 2 -3.38 -0.90 6.54
C GLU A 2 -1.91 -0.67 6.19
N ILE A 3 -1.25 -1.71 5.68
CA ILE A 3 0.12 -1.64 5.19
C ILE A 3 0.04 -1.72 3.67
N GLY A 4 0.79 -0.88 2.97
CA GLY A 4 0.85 -0.90 1.52
C GLY A 4 2.21 -0.43 1.02
N GLU A 5 2.58 -0.91 -0.16
CA GLU A 5 3.72 -0.42 -0.91
C GLU A 5 3.31 0.82 -1.71
N VAL A 6 4.07 1.91 -1.61
CA VAL A 6 3.86 3.07 -2.48
C VAL A 6 4.50 2.79 -3.83
N LEU A 7 3.70 2.83 -4.89
CA LEU A 7 4.16 2.56 -6.26
C LEU A 7 4.71 3.83 -6.91
N TYR A 8 3.98 4.94 -6.80
CA TYR A 8 4.45 6.27 -7.20
C TYR A 8 3.59 7.38 -6.60
N TYR A 9 4.17 8.58 -6.58
CA TYR A 9 3.51 9.83 -6.22
C TYR A 9 3.17 10.63 -7.47
N PHE A 10 2.04 11.33 -7.45
CA PHE A 10 1.63 12.19 -8.56
C PHE A 10 0.76 13.34 -8.06
N GLN A 11 0.67 14.39 -8.88
CA GLN A 11 -0.29 15.47 -8.68
C GLN A 11 -1.44 15.30 -9.65
N TYR A 12 -2.65 15.53 -9.17
CA TYR A 12 -3.86 15.48 -10.00
C TYR A 12 -4.76 16.66 -9.69
N GLN A 13 -5.25 17.31 -10.73
CA GLN A 13 -6.14 18.46 -10.65
C GLN A 13 -7.51 18.06 -11.20
N VAL A 14 -8.56 18.29 -10.41
CA VAL A 14 -9.95 18.09 -10.83
C VAL A 14 -10.59 19.45 -11.05
N GLY A 15 -10.89 19.79 -12.30
CA GLY A 15 -11.44 21.09 -12.67
C GLY A 15 -10.44 22.23 -12.45
N GLU A 16 -10.95 23.39 -12.01
CA GLU A 16 -10.16 24.62 -11.82
C GLU A 16 -9.53 24.75 -10.42
N GLY A 17 -9.68 23.76 -9.55
CA GLY A 17 -9.13 23.79 -8.19
C GLY A 17 -7.60 23.62 -8.13
N GLU A 18 -7.02 23.72 -6.93
CA GLU A 18 -5.60 23.43 -6.72
C GLU A 18 -5.28 21.95 -6.93
N PRO A 19 -4.07 21.62 -7.45
CA PRO A 19 -3.64 20.25 -7.63
C PRO A 19 -3.49 19.53 -6.28
N SER A 20 -4.05 18.32 -6.19
CA SER A 20 -3.89 17.43 -5.04
C SER A 20 -2.67 16.54 -5.20
N THR A 21 -1.85 16.43 -4.17
CA THR A 21 -0.76 15.45 -4.10
C THR A 21 -1.30 14.09 -3.65
N LEU A 22 -1.18 13.09 -4.51
CA LEU A 22 -1.69 11.74 -4.35
C LEU A 22 -0.55 10.71 -4.41
N ALA A 23 -0.82 9.54 -3.86
CA ALA A 23 0.02 8.35 -3.97
C ALA A 23 -0.82 7.19 -4.50
N MET A 24 -0.29 6.47 -5.49
CA MET A 24 -0.79 5.15 -5.84
C MET A 24 -0.10 4.12 -4.95
N VAL A 25 -0.90 3.34 -4.24
CA VAL A 25 -0.43 2.33 -3.28
C VAL A 25 -0.98 0.96 -3.62
N SER A 26 -0.17 -0.07 -3.42
CA SER A 26 -0.59 -1.48 -3.43
C SER A 26 -0.78 -1.92 -1.98
N VAL A 27 -2.02 -1.93 -1.51
CA VAL A 27 -2.38 -2.33 -0.15
C VAL A 27 -2.28 -3.85 -0.01
N PHE A 28 -1.61 -4.31 1.04
CA PHE A 28 -1.55 -5.72 1.37
C PHE A 28 -2.84 -6.15 2.08
N GLY A 29 -3.29 -7.36 1.80
CA GLY A 29 -4.44 -7.98 2.45
C GLY A 29 -4.05 -8.79 3.68
N ILE A 30 -5.09 -9.33 4.33
CA ILE A 30 -4.95 -10.28 5.44
C ILE A 30 -4.11 -11.47 4.95
N PRO A 31 -3.12 -11.94 5.74
CA PRO A 31 -2.33 -13.10 5.37
C PRO A 31 -3.23 -14.33 5.19
N ASP A 32 -2.87 -15.17 4.23
CA ASP A 32 -3.44 -16.50 4.15
C ASP A 32 -3.10 -17.27 5.44
N ARG A 33 -4.12 -17.83 6.09
CA ARG A 33 -3.97 -18.46 7.40
C ARG A 33 -3.09 -19.70 7.35
N GLU A 34 -3.14 -20.46 6.25
CA GLU A 34 -2.36 -21.68 6.09
C GLU A 34 -0.88 -21.34 5.92
N ILE A 35 -0.58 -20.41 5.00
CA ILE A 35 0.79 -19.92 4.77
C ILE A 35 1.37 -19.24 6.03
N LEU A 36 0.55 -18.50 6.77
CA LEU A 36 0.97 -17.88 8.03
C LEU A 36 1.38 -18.92 9.07
N GLN A 37 0.63 -20.03 9.17
CA GLN A 37 0.95 -21.12 10.08
C GLN A 37 2.21 -21.88 9.65
N GLU A 38 2.31 -22.25 8.37
CA GLU A 38 3.46 -22.97 7.82
C GLU A 38 4.76 -22.15 7.88
N SER A 39 4.64 -20.83 7.75
CA SER A 39 5.78 -19.91 7.87
C SER A 39 6.13 -19.53 9.31
N PHE A 40 5.51 -20.14 10.32
CA PHE A 40 5.70 -19.79 11.74
C PHE A 40 5.50 -18.29 12.03
N GLY A 41 4.57 -17.64 11.32
CA GLY A 41 4.30 -16.21 11.45
C GLY A 41 5.24 -15.30 10.65
N THR A 42 6.16 -15.85 9.85
CA THR A 42 7.10 -15.06 9.05
C THR A 42 6.41 -14.32 7.91
N VAL A 43 5.40 -14.92 7.26
CA VAL A 43 4.64 -14.29 6.17
C VAL A 43 3.37 -13.65 6.71
N TRP A 44 3.47 -12.39 7.14
CA TRP A 44 2.38 -11.66 7.82
C TRP A 44 1.43 -10.88 6.91
N ILE A 45 1.80 -10.64 5.65
CA ILE A 45 1.03 -9.82 4.71
C ILE A 45 0.97 -10.49 3.33
N ALA A 46 -0.18 -10.43 2.67
CA ALA A 46 -0.39 -11.03 1.36
C ALA A 46 -0.66 -9.97 0.29
N ARG A 47 0.05 -10.04 -0.84
CA ARG A 47 -0.18 -9.14 -1.97
C ARG A 47 -1.51 -9.47 -2.64
N GLN A 48 -2.34 -8.46 -2.89
CA GLN A 48 -3.67 -8.63 -3.49
C GLN A 48 -3.68 -8.43 -5.02
N GLY A 49 -2.51 -8.33 -5.65
CA GLY A 49 -2.39 -7.95 -7.05
C GLY A 49 -3.07 -6.61 -7.33
N GLU A 50 -3.78 -6.52 -8.46
CA GLU A 50 -4.49 -5.31 -8.88
C GLU A 50 -5.63 -4.92 -7.92
N ALA A 51 -6.24 -5.88 -7.23
CA ALA A 51 -7.32 -5.62 -6.27
C ALA A 51 -6.85 -4.80 -5.05
N GLY A 52 -5.54 -4.77 -4.79
CA GLY A 52 -4.92 -3.96 -3.74
C GLY A 52 -4.57 -2.53 -4.18
N ILE A 53 -4.71 -2.19 -5.47
CA ILE A 53 -4.30 -0.87 -5.97
C ILE A 53 -5.32 0.18 -5.54
N ARG A 54 -4.85 1.21 -4.83
CA ARG A 54 -5.66 2.36 -4.42
C ARG A 54 -4.92 3.67 -4.65
N VAL A 55 -5.67 4.74 -4.89
CA VAL A 55 -5.17 6.12 -4.91
C VAL A 55 -5.59 6.80 -3.62
N ILE A 56 -4.62 7.32 -2.87
CA ILE A 56 -4.85 8.00 -1.60
C ILE A 56 -4.18 9.38 -1.61
N ARG A 57 -4.64 10.29 -0.73
CA ARG A 57 -3.89 11.52 -0.47
C ARG A 57 -2.60 11.18 0.26
N VAL A 58 -1.49 11.84 -0.10
CA VAL A 58 -0.19 11.61 0.56
C VAL A 58 -0.26 11.89 2.07
N GLN A 59 -1.08 12.85 2.48
CA GLN A 59 -1.31 13.20 3.90
C GLN A 59 -1.90 12.06 4.74
N SER A 60 -2.41 11.00 4.11
CA SER A 60 -2.94 9.82 4.81
C SER A 60 -1.85 8.80 5.17
N ILE A 61 -0.62 8.94 4.66
CA ILE A 61 0.50 8.07 4.99
C ILE A 61 1.03 8.46 6.37
N GLN A 62 0.89 7.57 7.35
CA GLN A 62 1.29 7.83 8.74
C GLN A 62 2.76 7.51 9.02
N SER A 63 3.33 6.54 8.30
CA SER A 63 4.72 6.10 8.47
C SER A 63 5.20 5.44 7.17
N VAL A 64 6.51 5.49 6.94
CA VAL A 64 7.17 4.84 5.81
C VAL A 64 8.28 3.95 6.35
N VAL A 65 8.29 2.69 5.92
CA VAL A 65 9.32 1.71 6.26
C VAL A 65 9.99 1.22 4.98
N ALA A 66 11.29 1.00 5.03
CA ALA A 66 12.02 0.40 3.92
C ALA A 66 11.87 -1.13 3.99
N MET A 67 11.40 -1.73 2.90
CA MET A 67 11.49 -3.18 2.68
C MET A 67 12.83 -3.44 2.01
N ILE A 68 13.78 -4.07 2.71
CA ILE A 68 15.07 -4.43 2.14
C ILE A 68 14.85 -5.66 1.25
N PRO A 69 15.08 -5.59 -0.08
CA PRO A 69 15.04 -6.78 -0.93
C PRO A 69 16.23 -7.68 -0.56
N PHE A 70 15.95 -8.97 -0.35
CA PHE A 70 16.92 -10.03 -0.09
C PHE A 70 17.25 -10.79 -1.38
#